data_AF-A0A9E3M5F5-F1
#
_entry.id   AF-A0A9E3M5F5-F1
#
_cell.length_a   1.000
_cell.length_b   1.000
_cell.length_c   1.000
_cell.angle_alpha   90.00
_cell.angle_beta   90.00
_cell.angle_gamma   90.00
#
_symmetry.space_group_name_H-M   'P 1'
#
loop_
_entity.id
_entity.type
_entity.pdbx_description
1 polymer ?
#
loop_
_entity_poly.entity_id
_entity_poly.type
_entity_poly.pdbx_seq_one_letter_code
_entity_poly.pdbx_strand_id
1 'polypeptide(L)' 'MTKSFTCRDVGVDCDWKTSAETEDALMANIQVHAAEVHPTIELTPELVDTIRAAIKDG' A
#
# COMPACT_ATOMS: atom_id res chain seq x y z
N MET A 1 2.89 8.85 15.70
CA MET A 1 1.98 7.80 15.21
C MET A 1 2.55 7.35 13.90
N THR A 2 2.85 6.06 13.78
CA THR A 2 3.46 5.50 12.57
C THR A 2 2.33 4.88 11.75
N LYS A 3 2.22 5.23 10.48
CA LYS A 3 1.24 4.65 9.56
C LYS A 3 1.73 3.31 9.06
N SER A 4 0.82 2.37 8.84
CA SER A 4 1.13 1.03 8.35
C SER A 4 0.15 0.56 7.29
N PHE A 5 0.63 -0.32 6.41
CA PHE A 5 -0.14 -0.90 5.31
C PHE A 5 0.27 -2.37 5.10
N THR A 6 -0.68 -3.21 4.68
CA THR A 6 -0.47 -4.60 4.27
C THR A 6 -1.26 -4.91 3.01
N CYS A 7 -0.65 -5.58 2.02
CA CYS A 7 -1.30 -5.89 0.73
C CYS A 7 -2.60 -6.71 0.87
N ARG A 8 -2.67 -7.60 1.87
CA ARG A 8 -3.90 -8.38 2.16
C ARG A 8 -5.09 -7.52 2.55
N ASP A 9 -4.87 -6.33 3.12
CA ASP A 9 -5.98 -5.44 3.50
C ASP A 9 -6.72 -4.90 2.26
N VAL A 10 -6.10 -4.97 1.07
CA VAL A 10 -6.71 -4.58 -0.21
C VAL A 10 -7.01 -5.79 -1.12
N GLY A 11 -7.02 -7.00 -0.55
CA GLY A 11 -7.43 -8.23 -1.26
C GLY A 11 -6.36 -8.87 -2.14
N VAL A 12 -5.11 -8.42 -2.07
CA VAL A 12 -3.98 -9.07 -2.75
C VAL A 12 -3.43 -10.18 -1.86
N ASP A 13 -3.24 -11.39 -2.41
CA ASP A 13 -2.58 -12.49 -1.69
C ASP A 13 -1.06 -12.28 -1.64
N CYS A 14 -0.63 -11.36 -0.78
CA CYS A 14 0.76 -10.98 -0.58
C CYS A 14 1.00 -10.63 0.90
N ASP A 15 2.03 -11.24 1.50
CA ASP A 15 2.41 -11.03 2.91
C ASP A 15 3.21 -9.75 3.15
N TRP A 16 3.47 -8.96 2.12
CA TRP A 16 4.24 -7.72 2.26
C TRP A 16 3.49 -6.68 3.07
N LYS A 17 4.24 -6.03 3.97
CA LYS A 17 3.77 -4.97 4.86
C LYS A 17 4.83 -3.90 5.00
N THR A 18 4.39 -2.66 5.21
CA THR A 18 5.27 -1.50 5.38
C THR A 18 4.74 -0.53 6.41
N SER A 19 5.60 0.33 6.92
CA SER A 19 5.25 1.39 7.86
C SER A 19 6.10 2.65 7.64
N ALA A 20 5.51 3.82 7.79
CA ALA A 20 6.17 5.11 7.61
C ALA A 20 5.53 6.21 8.47
N GLU A 21 6.24 7.32 8.66
CA GLU A 21 5.72 8.44 9.47
C GLU A 21 4.60 9.23 8.74
N THR A 22 4.66 9.29 7.41
CA THR A 22 3.70 9.99 6.57
C THR A 22 3.04 9.04 5.59
N GLU A 23 1.83 9.41 5.17
CA GLU A 23 1.10 8.68 4.13
C GLU A 23 1.86 8.69 2.81
N ASP A 24 2.44 9.83 2.42
CA ASP A 24 3.22 9.94 1.18
C ASP A 24 4.42 8.99 1.15
N ALA A 25 5.16 8.88 2.25
CA ALA A 25 6.29 7.95 2.36
C ALA A 25 5.81 6.49 2.29
N LEU A 26 4.64 6.19 2.88
CA LEU A 26 4.02 4.87 2.81
C LEU A 26 3.62 4.54 1.36
N MET A 27 2.96 5.48 0.68
CA MET A 27 2.50 5.33 -0.70
C MET A 27 3.66 5.13 -1.67
N ALA A 28 4.79 5.83 -1.48
CA ALA A 28 5.99 5.63 -2.28
C ALA A 28 6.50 4.17 -2.18
N ASN A 29 6.54 3.62 -0.96
CA ASN A 29 6.94 2.22 -0.74
C ASN A 29 5.96 1.25 -1.39
N ILE A 30 4.65 1.51 -1.28
CA ILE A 30 3.60 0.67 -1.88
C ILE A 30 3.72 0.67 -3.41
N GLN A 31 3.97 1.83 -4.02
CA GLN A 31 4.11 1.96 -5.47
C GLN A 31 5.32 1.17 -5.99
N VAL A 32 6.47 1.27 -5.32
CA VAL A 32 7.66 0.48 -5.67
C VAL A 32 7.36 -1.02 -5.58
N HIS A 33 6.78 -1.45 -4.46
CA HIS A 33 6.44 -2.86 -4.26
C HIS A 33 5.45 -3.38 -5.31
N ALA A 34 4.38 -2.63 -5.59
CA ALA A 34 3.39 -3.00 -6.60
C ALA A 34 4.02 -3.14 -7.98
N ALA A 35 4.89 -2.21 -8.39
CA ALA A 35 5.56 -2.27 -9.70
C ALA A 35 6.52 -3.46 -9.83
N GLU A 36 7.23 -3.82 -8.75
CA GLU A 36 8.23 -4.90 -8.78
C GLU A 36 7.63 -6.29 -8.61
N VAL A 37 6.66 -6.45 -7.69
CA VAL A 37 6.12 -7.76 -7.29
C VAL A 37 4.78 -8.06 -7.97
N HIS A 38 4.03 -7.02 -8.32
CA HIS A 38 2.72 -7.14 -8.95
C HIS A 38 2.64 -6.29 -10.24
N PRO A 39 3.54 -6.48 -11.22
CA PRO A 39 3.63 -5.61 -12.40
C PRO A 39 2.37 -5.61 -13.29
N THR A 40 1.46 -6.57 -13.08
CA THR A 40 0.16 -6.65 -13.77
C THR A 40 -0.94 -5.84 -13.07
N ILE A 41 -0.71 -5.37 -11.85
CA ILE A 41 -1.64 -4.52 -11.11
C ILE A 41 -1.40 -3.07 -11.54
N GLU A 42 -2.41 -2.48 -12.16
CA GLU A 42 -2.44 -1.06 -12.45
C GLU A 42 -2.95 -0.30 -11.20
N LEU A 43 -2.17 0.68 -10.73
CA LEU A 43 -2.57 1.58 -9.65
C LEU A 43 -3.56 2.63 -10.17
N THR A 44 -4.77 2.20 -10.47
CA THR A 44 -5.87 3.10 -10.84
C THR A 44 -6.21 4.03 -9.68
N PRO A 45 -6.84 5.20 -9.94
CA PRO A 45 -7.26 6.11 -8.87
C PRO A 45 -8.14 5.43 -7.79
N GLU A 46 -9.03 4.53 -8.21
CA GLU A 46 -9.89 3.75 -7.29
C GLU A 46 -9.09 2.80 -6.39
N LEU A 47 -8.08 2.11 -6.96
CA LEU A 47 -7.19 1.26 -6.17
C LEU A 47 -6.34 2.09 -5.21
N VAL A 48 -5.87 3.27 -5.63
CA VAL A 48 -5.14 4.19 -4.77
C VAL A 48 -6.00 4.64 -3.60
N ASP A 49 -7.26 5.00 -3.82
CA ASP A 49 -8.18 5.38 -2.75
C ASP A 49 -8.47 4.21 -1.79
N THR A 50 -8.58 3.00 -2.34
CA THR A 50 -8.72 1.76 -1.54
C THR A 50 -7.48 1.51 -0.68
N ILE A 51 -6.28 1.70 -1.24
CA ILE A 51 -5.01 1.59 -0.51
C ILE A 51 -4.96 2.60 0.63
N ARG A 52 -5.29 3.87 0.36
CA ARG A 52 -5.32 4.93 1.39
C ARG A 52 -6.29 4.61 2.51
N ALA A 53 -7.48 4.11 2.18
CA ALA A 53 -8.48 3.70 3.17
C ALA A 53 -8.03 2.51 4.03
N ALA A 54 -7.11 1.67 3.52
CA ALA A 54 -6.55 0.53 4.24
C ALA A 54 -5.37 0.91 5.16
N ILE A 55 -4.86 2.15 5.10
CA ILE A 55 -3.77 2.61 5.96
C ILE A 55 -4.26 2.71 7.40
N LYS A 56 -3.49 2.12 8.32
CA LYS A 56 -3.78 2.09 9.75
C LYS A 56 -2.77 2.94 10.50
N ASP A 57 -3.26 3.79 11.40
CA ASP A 57 -2.40 4.47 12.38
C ASP A 57 -1.99 3.48 13.49
N GLY A 58 -0.71 3.55 13.87
CA GLY A 58 -0.10 2.83 15.00
C GLY A 58 0.41 3.76 16.09
#